data_AF-A0A3Q1FJ34-F1
#
_entry.id   AF-A0A3Q1FJ34-F1
#
_cell.length_a   1.000
_cell.length_b   1.000
_cell.length_c   1.000
_cell.angle_alpha   90.00
_cell.angle_beta   90.00
_cell.angle_gamma   90.00
#
_symmetry.space_group_name_H-M   'P 1'
#
loop_
_entity.id
_entity.type
_entity.pdbx_description
1 polymer ?
#
loop_
_entity_poly.entity_id
_entity_poly.type
_entity_poly.pdbx_seq_one_letter_code
_entity_poly.pdbx_strand_id
1 'polypeptide(L)'
;MQPSYIEVVQRVSASLGCSPTSAQVAAYFDKHDKLRHLRDQFLVPKIADLPPSDLSLVDGTQECIYLAGNSLGLQPKMAQKYLEEELEKWAKMGVHGHTLGSRPWAWAEENIEGLMANVVVSSHDVAQPQVKCCSDKSSCHVGQLENKKKSVLVEY
;
A
#
# COMPACT_ATOMS: atom_id res chain seq x y z
N MET A 1 -1.10 23.46 22.26
CA MET A 1 0.18 22.82 21.89
C MET A 1 0.01 21.32 22.08
N GLN A 2 0.34 20.50 21.08
CA GLN A 2 0.29 19.04 21.23
C GLN A 2 1.39 18.59 22.21
N PRO A 3 1.13 17.62 23.09
CA PRO A 3 2.15 17.13 24.02
C PRO A 3 3.30 16.46 23.25
N SER A 4 4.51 16.60 23.78
CA SER A 4 5.68 15.88 23.28
C SER A 4 5.55 14.37 23.55
N TYR A 5 6.29 13.56 22.80
CA TYR A 5 6.28 12.11 23.00
C TYR A 5 6.75 11.71 24.41
N ILE A 6 7.71 12.45 24.99
CA ILE A 6 8.23 12.21 26.34
C ILE A 6 7.11 12.39 27.37
N GLU A 7 6.35 13.48 27.28
CA GLU A 7 5.22 13.76 28.17
C GLU A 7 4.11 12.70 28.03
N VAL A 8 3.88 12.19 26.82
CA VAL A 8 2.89 11.13 26.57
C VAL A 8 3.34 9.82 27.24
N VAL A 9 4.59 9.41 27.07
CA VAL A 9 5.14 8.20 27.68
C VAL A 9 5.11 8.29 29.21
N GLN A 10 5.55 9.42 29.78
CA GLN A 10 5.53 9.67 31.22
C GLN A 10 4.11 9.64 31.81
N ARG A 11 3.14 10.20 31.08
CA ARG A 11 1.73 10.18 31.49
C ARG A 11 1.18 8.76 31.55
N VAL A 12 1.43 7.97 30.51
CA VAL A 12 0.98 6.56 30.43
C VAL A 12 1.67 5.72 31.50
N SER A 13 2.97 5.88 31.71
CA SER A 13 3.69 5.14 32.74
C SER A 13 3.16 5.45 34.15
N ALA A 14 2.88 6.73 34.43
CA ALA A 14 2.26 7.15 35.69
C ALA A 14 0.85 6.58 35.86
N SER A 15 0.02 6.55 34.81
CA SER A 15 -1.33 5.97 34.91
C SER A 15 -1.33 4.46 35.08
N LEU A 16 -0.28 3.77 34.62
CA LEU A 16 -0.07 2.33 34.81
C LEU A 16 0.69 1.99 36.10
N GLY A 17 1.22 2.99 36.82
CA GLY A 17 2.02 2.76 38.03
C GLY A 17 3.33 2.01 37.78
N CYS A 18 3.93 2.15 36.60
CA CYS A 18 5.15 1.44 36.21
C CYS A 18 6.25 2.38 35.68
N SER A 19 7.47 1.84 35.51
CA SER A 19 8.57 2.58 34.88
C SER A 19 8.23 2.98 33.43
N PRO A 20 8.65 4.16 32.93
CA PRO A 20 8.52 4.55 31.52
C PRO A 20 9.14 3.56 30.52
N THR A 21 10.13 2.78 30.96
CA THR A 21 10.84 1.77 30.14
C THR A 21 10.23 0.36 30.26
N SER A 22 9.12 0.21 30.99
CA SER A 22 8.44 -1.07 31.17
C SER A 22 7.76 -1.53 29.88
N ALA A 23 7.79 -2.84 29.59
CA ALA A 23 7.05 -3.45 28.49
C ALA A 23 5.52 -3.20 28.57
N GLN A 24 4.99 -2.95 29.76
CA GLN A 24 3.57 -2.61 29.95
C GLN A 24 3.17 -1.31 29.24
N VAL A 25 4.10 -0.35 29.15
CA VAL A 25 3.87 0.92 28.45
C VAL A 25 3.74 0.68 26.95
N ALA A 26 4.62 -0.15 26.38
CA ALA A 26 4.54 -0.54 24.96
C ALA A 26 3.22 -1.29 24.67
N ALA A 27 2.87 -2.28 25.49
CA ALA A 27 1.61 -3.02 25.34
C ALA A 27 0.37 -2.11 25.43
N TYR A 28 0.42 -1.06 26.26
CA TYR A 28 -0.63 -0.05 26.30
C TYR A 28 -0.74 0.71 24.98
N PHE A 29 0.37 1.14 24.39
CA PHE A 29 0.37 1.83 23.10
C PHE A 29 -0.12 0.92 21.97
N ASP A 30 0.32 -0.34 21.92
CA ASP A 30 -0.16 -1.31 20.92
C ASP A 30 -1.68 -1.51 21.00
N LYS A 31 -2.23 -1.58 22.22
CA LYS A 31 -3.67 -1.73 22.44
C LYS A 31 -4.47 -0.51 21.96
N HIS A 32 -3.91 0.70 22.11
CA HIS A 32 -4.58 1.96 21.78
C HIS A 32 -4.21 2.52 20.39
N ASP A 33 -3.35 1.82 19.64
CA ASP A 33 -3.06 2.18 18.26
C ASP A 33 -4.26 1.87 17.36
N LYS A 34 -4.82 2.92 16.78
CA LYS A 34 -5.94 2.84 15.82
C LYS A 34 -5.52 2.12 14.53
N LEU A 35 -4.22 2.12 14.20
CA LEU A 35 -3.67 1.53 12.99
C LEU A 35 -3.19 0.09 13.18
N ARG A 36 -3.27 -0.48 14.39
CA ARG A 36 -2.80 -1.85 14.70
C ARG A 36 -3.24 -2.90 13.68
N HIS A 37 -4.50 -2.81 13.25
CA HIS A 37 -5.12 -3.75 12.30
C HIS A 37 -4.46 -3.76 10.91
N LEU A 38 -3.72 -2.71 10.54
CA LEU A 38 -2.98 -2.67 9.28
C LEU A 38 -1.81 -3.64 9.28
N ARG A 39 -1.25 -3.99 10.45
CA ARG A 39 -0.20 -5.02 10.57
C ARG A 39 -0.65 -6.34 9.92
N ASP A 40 -1.92 -6.69 10.09
CA ASP A 40 -2.49 -7.93 9.58
C ASP A 40 -2.59 -7.96 8.04
N GLN A 41 -2.30 -6.85 7.34
CA GLN A 41 -2.30 -6.77 5.88
C GLN A 41 -0.95 -7.13 5.24
N PHE A 42 0.08 -7.41 6.05
CA PHE A 42 1.42 -7.71 5.59
C PHE A 42 1.85 -9.14 5.93
N LEU A 43 2.78 -9.67 5.15
CA LEU A 43 3.46 -10.92 5.43
C LEU A 43 4.74 -10.62 6.20
N VAL A 44 4.74 -10.90 7.51
CA VAL A 44 5.92 -10.75 8.37
C VAL A 44 6.66 -12.09 8.42
N PRO A 45 7.96 -12.15 8.10
CA PRO A 45 8.74 -13.38 8.20
C PRO A 45 8.81 -13.90 9.64
N LYS A 46 8.83 -15.22 9.79
CA LYS A 46 9.19 -15.83 11.08
C LYS A 46 10.68 -15.80 11.28
N ILE A 47 11.10 -15.80 12.54
CA ILE A 47 12.52 -15.84 12.90
C ILE A 47 13.21 -17.07 12.30
N ALA A 48 12.56 -18.24 12.33
CA ALA A 48 13.12 -19.47 11.77
C ALA A 48 13.40 -19.42 10.25
N ASP A 49 12.73 -18.53 9.51
CA ASP A 49 12.88 -18.43 8.05
C ASP A 49 14.02 -17.46 7.64
N LEU A 50 14.64 -16.75 8.60
CA LEU A 50 15.65 -15.72 8.33
C LEU A 50 17.08 -16.18 8.65
N PRO A 51 18.05 -15.96 7.75
CA PRO A 51 19.47 -16.20 8.02
C PRO A 51 20.21 -14.94 8.55
N PRO A 52 21.20 -15.07 9.46
CA PRO A 52 21.42 -16.18 10.40
C PRO A 52 20.61 -15.97 11.70
N SER A 53 19.73 -16.91 12.03
CA SER A 53 18.98 -16.93 13.30
C SER A 53 19.47 -18.09 14.18
N ASP A 54 19.98 -17.79 15.38
CA ASP A 54 20.34 -18.80 16.37
C ASP A 54 19.11 -19.20 17.19
N LEU A 55 18.46 -20.29 16.79
CA LEU A 55 17.24 -20.80 17.41
C LEU A 55 17.45 -21.33 18.84
N SER A 56 18.68 -21.38 19.35
CA SER A 56 18.92 -21.65 20.78
C SER A 56 18.65 -20.43 21.66
N LEU A 57 18.66 -19.23 21.08
CA LEU A 57 18.48 -17.95 21.81
C LEU A 57 17.09 -17.34 21.65
N VAL A 58 16.34 -17.75 20.61
CA VAL A 58 15.08 -17.14 20.23
C VAL A 58 14.04 -18.18 19.82
N ASP A 59 12.77 -17.87 20.07
CA ASP A 59 11.64 -18.68 19.62
C ASP A 59 11.42 -18.49 18.11
N GLY A 60 11.83 -19.48 17.33
CA GLY A 60 11.72 -19.47 15.86
C GLY A 60 10.30 -19.35 15.32
N THR A 61 9.27 -19.62 16.14
CA THR A 61 7.86 -19.53 15.71
C THR A 61 7.33 -18.10 15.68
N GLN A 62 8.01 -17.17 16.36
CA GLN A 62 7.63 -15.77 16.42
C GLN A 62 7.97 -15.04 15.12
N GLU A 63 7.19 -14.00 14.85
CA GLU A 63 7.51 -13.02 13.81
C GLU A 63 8.82 -12.29 14.16
N CYS A 64 9.61 -11.97 13.14
CA CYS A 64 10.82 -11.21 13.35
C CYS A 64 10.53 -9.74 13.72
N ILE A 65 11.50 -9.09 14.35
CA ILE A 65 11.50 -7.64 14.53
C ILE A 65 12.08 -6.99 13.27
N TYR A 66 11.21 -6.63 12.33
CA TYR A 66 11.61 -6.11 11.02
C TYR A 66 11.79 -4.58 11.02
N LEU A 67 13.02 -4.11 11.21
CA LEU A 67 13.36 -2.67 11.23
C LEU A 67 14.01 -2.17 9.93
N ALA A 68 13.85 -2.90 8.83
CA ALA A 68 14.44 -2.59 7.52
C ALA A 68 13.41 -2.07 6.48
N GLY A 69 12.19 -1.73 6.92
CA GLY A 69 11.07 -1.32 6.05
C GLY A 69 11.33 -0.07 5.21
N ASN A 70 12.30 0.76 5.62
CA ASN A 70 12.74 1.94 4.86
C ASN A 70 13.53 1.58 3.60
N SER A 71 14.17 0.40 3.57
CA SER A 71 14.91 -0.08 2.40
C SER A 71 14.06 -1.02 1.56
N LEU A 72 13.41 -1.98 2.20
CA LEU A 72 12.53 -2.93 1.54
C LEU A 72 11.28 -3.11 2.39
N GLY A 73 10.14 -2.65 1.88
CA GLY A 73 8.86 -2.83 2.56
C GLY A 73 8.47 -4.30 2.63
N LEU A 74 7.77 -4.68 3.72
CA LEU A 74 7.15 -6.01 3.80
C LEU A 74 6.12 -6.19 2.68
N GLN A 75 5.99 -7.42 2.19
CA GLN A 75 5.04 -7.74 1.13
C GLN A 75 3.60 -7.59 1.65
N PRO A 76 2.74 -6.77 0.99
CA PRO A 76 1.31 -6.76 1.28
C PRO A 76 0.68 -8.08 0.85
N LYS A 77 -0.26 -8.63 1.65
CA LYS A 77 -0.95 -9.90 1.34
C LYS A 77 -1.67 -9.88 -0.01
N MET A 78 -2.17 -8.72 -0.44
CA MET A 78 -2.88 -8.57 -1.71
C MET A 78 -1.97 -8.56 -2.95
N ALA A 79 -0.65 -8.44 -2.78
CA ALA A 79 0.27 -8.37 -3.92
C ALA A 79 0.19 -9.62 -4.81
N GLN A 80 0.11 -10.80 -4.20
CA GLN A 80 -0.03 -12.07 -4.95
C GLN A 80 -1.34 -12.10 -5.75
N LYS A 81 -2.46 -11.74 -5.11
CA LYS A 81 -3.78 -11.74 -5.73
C LYS A 81 -3.82 -10.84 -6.97
N TYR A 82 -3.30 -9.62 -6.89
CA TYR A 82 -3.31 -8.71 -8.04
C TYR A 82 -2.41 -9.21 -9.17
N LEU A 83 -1.29 -9.86 -8.87
CA LEU A 83 -0.46 -10.47 -9.89
C LEU A 83 -1.20 -11.63 -10.59
N GLU A 84 -1.86 -12.50 -9.82
CA GLU A 84 -2.65 -13.61 -10.36
C GLU A 84 -3.78 -13.13 -11.28
N GLU A 85 -4.50 -12.07 -10.91
CA GLU A 85 -5.53 -11.45 -11.76
C GLU A 85 -4.98 -11.00 -13.13
N GLU A 86 -3.79 -10.40 -13.15
CA GLU A 86 -3.15 -9.95 -14.40
C GLU A 86 -2.63 -11.12 -15.25
N LEU A 87 -2.05 -12.14 -14.63
CA LEU A 87 -1.60 -13.36 -15.31
C LEU A 87 -2.77 -14.13 -15.92
N GLU A 88 -3.89 -14.22 -15.19
CA GLU A 88 -5.10 -14.86 -15.68
C GLU A 88 -5.71 -14.09 -16.86
N LYS A 89 -5.76 -12.75 -16.78
CA LYS A 89 -6.19 -11.91 -17.89
C LYS A 89 -5.31 -12.13 -19.13
N TRP A 90 -3.99 -12.20 -18.95
CA TRP A 90 -3.07 -12.46 -20.04
C TRP A 90 -3.35 -13.81 -20.71
N ALA A 91 -3.47 -14.88 -19.91
CA ALA A 91 -3.75 -16.22 -20.42
C ALA A 91 -5.09 -16.30 -21.19
N LYS A 92 -6.11 -15.56 -20.77
CA LYS A 92 -7.45 -15.59 -21.39
C LYS A 92 -7.61 -14.67 -22.59
N MET A 93 -6.99 -13.49 -22.56
CA MET A 93 -7.29 -12.40 -23.50
C MET A 93 -6.12 -12.03 -24.40
N GLY A 94 -4.91 -12.49 -24.10
CA GLY A 94 -3.71 -12.12 -24.84
C GLY A 94 -3.58 -10.60 -24.99
N VAL A 95 -3.33 -10.16 -26.23
CA VAL A 95 -3.17 -8.74 -26.57
C VAL A 95 -4.40 -7.89 -26.27
N HIS A 96 -5.61 -8.48 -26.20
CA HIS A 96 -6.82 -7.72 -25.86
C HIS A 96 -6.80 -7.18 -24.41
N GLY A 97 -5.96 -7.73 -23.54
CA GLY A 97 -5.73 -7.19 -22.19
C GLY A 97 -5.13 -5.78 -22.16
N HIS A 98 -4.59 -5.29 -23.29
CA HIS A 98 -4.09 -3.92 -23.39
C HIS A 98 -5.18 -2.88 -23.15
N THR A 99 -6.40 -3.13 -23.65
CA THR A 99 -7.49 -2.15 -23.65
C THR A 99 -8.73 -2.61 -22.89
N LEU A 100 -8.80 -3.89 -22.51
CA LEU A 100 -9.95 -4.49 -21.84
C LEU A 100 -9.58 -5.04 -20.45
N GLY A 101 -10.60 -5.21 -19.59
CA GLY A 101 -10.46 -5.72 -18.22
C GLY A 101 -10.53 -4.62 -17.16
N SER A 102 -10.42 -5.00 -15.88
CA SER A 102 -10.51 -4.08 -14.74
C SER A 102 -9.34 -3.09 -14.65
N ARG A 103 -8.17 -3.47 -15.17
CA ARG A 103 -6.95 -2.65 -15.24
C ARG A 103 -6.33 -2.77 -16.64
N PRO A 104 -6.81 -2.01 -17.64
CA PRO A 104 -6.23 -2.05 -18.98
C PRO A 104 -4.73 -1.72 -18.94
N TRP A 105 -3.88 -2.55 -19.56
CA TRP A 105 -2.42 -2.38 -19.43
C TRP A 105 -1.89 -1.11 -20.06
N ALA A 106 -2.57 -0.60 -21.08
CA ALA A 106 -2.11 0.61 -21.75
C ALA A 106 -2.21 1.85 -20.85
N TRP A 107 -3.07 1.84 -19.82
CA TRP A 107 -3.42 2.98 -18.98
C TRP A 107 -3.23 2.59 -17.49
N ALA A 108 -2.25 1.71 -17.23
CA ALA A 108 -2.06 1.10 -15.91
C ALA A 108 -1.70 2.16 -14.85
N GLU A 109 -0.94 3.18 -15.25
CA GLU A 109 -0.51 4.31 -14.44
C GLU A 109 -1.69 5.14 -13.90
N GLU A 110 -2.70 5.40 -14.73
CA GLU A 110 -3.86 6.23 -14.37
C GLU A 110 -4.66 5.61 -13.20
N ASN A 111 -4.63 4.28 -13.06
CA ASN A 111 -5.31 3.57 -11.98
C ASN A 111 -4.66 3.79 -10.60
N ILE A 112 -3.42 4.28 -10.55
CA ILE A 112 -2.63 4.40 -9.31
C ILE A 112 -2.37 5.88 -8.96
N GLU A 113 -2.36 6.78 -9.94
CA GLU A 113 -2.10 8.21 -9.74
C GLU A 113 -2.99 8.84 -8.66
N GLY A 114 -4.30 8.60 -8.71
CA GLY A 114 -5.24 9.13 -7.72
C GLY A 114 -4.98 8.63 -6.29
N LEU A 115 -4.49 7.39 -6.15
CA LEU A 115 -4.14 6.82 -4.84
C LEU A 115 -2.85 7.44 -4.31
N MET A 116 -1.86 7.65 -5.19
CA MET A 116 -0.58 8.25 -4.82
C MET A 116 -0.70 9.74 -4.49
N ALA A 117 -1.64 10.45 -5.12
CA ALA A 117 -1.85 11.88 -4.88
C ALA A 117 -2.07 12.18 -3.39
N ASN A 118 -2.87 11.37 -2.68
CA ASN A 118 -3.11 11.57 -1.24
C ASN A 118 -1.88 11.32 -0.36
N VAL A 119 -0.88 10.60 -0.87
CA VAL A 119 0.36 10.29 -0.15
C VAL A 119 1.38 11.40 -0.34
N VAL A 120 1.51 11.91 -1.58
CA VAL A 120 2.54 12.91 -1.93
C VAL A 120 2.05 14.36 -1.82
N VAL A 121 0.75 14.60 -1.96
CA VAL A 121 0.13 15.93 -1.93
C VAL A 121 -0.88 15.98 -0.78
N SER A 122 -0.62 16.86 0.18
CA SER A 122 -1.61 17.16 1.24
C SER A 122 -2.86 17.77 0.59
N SER A 123 -4.04 17.29 0.96
CA SER A 123 -5.34 17.38 0.26
C SER A 123 -5.95 18.78 0.02
N HIS A 124 -5.19 19.81 -0.33
CA HIS A 124 -5.73 21.16 -0.60
C HIS A 124 -5.78 21.56 -2.08
N ASP A 125 -5.17 20.82 -3.02
CA ASP A 125 -5.07 21.27 -4.43
C ASP A 125 -5.34 20.20 -5.49
N VAL A 126 -6.11 19.14 -5.20
CA VAL A 126 -6.52 18.18 -6.24
C VAL A 126 -8.00 18.33 -6.55
N ALA A 127 -8.30 19.05 -7.63
CA ALA A 127 -9.56 18.91 -8.34
C ALA A 127 -9.74 17.44 -8.69
N GLN A 128 -10.85 16.83 -8.23
CA GLN A 128 -11.13 15.43 -8.51
C GLN A 128 -11.07 15.19 -10.03
N PRO A 129 -10.25 14.26 -10.53
CA PRO A 129 -10.42 13.79 -11.89
C PRO A 129 -11.78 13.10 -11.95
N GLN A 130 -12.75 13.76 -12.59
CA GLN A 130 -14.02 13.15 -12.96
C GLN A 130 -13.69 12.03 -13.94
N VAL A 131 -13.64 10.79 -13.43
CA VAL A 131 -13.59 9.59 -14.27
C VAL A 131 -14.92 9.51 -15.01
N LYS A 132 -14.97 10.13 -16.19
CA LYS A 132 -16.10 10.02 -17.09
C LYS A 132 -15.92 8.74 -17.90
N CYS A 133 -16.45 7.63 -17.40
CA CYS A 133 -16.72 6.48 -18.25
C CYS A 133 -17.72 6.92 -19.33
N CYS A 134 -17.24 7.22 -20.54
CA CYS A 134 -18.09 7.42 -21.70
C CYS A 134 -18.60 6.06 -22.17
N SER A 135 -19.78 5.67 -21.71
CA SER A 135 -20.48 4.46 -22.16
C SER A 135 -21.19 4.62 -23.52
N ASP A 136 -21.14 5.80 -24.15
CA ASP A 136 -21.85 6.08 -25.40
C ASP A 136 -21.00 6.88 -26.39
N LYS A 137 -20.88 6.38 -27.63
CA LYS A 137 -20.07 6.95 -28.73
C LYS A 137 -20.73 8.12 -29.48
N SER A 138 -21.87 8.64 -29.03
CA SER A 138 -22.72 9.53 -29.84
C SER A 138 -22.68 11.02 -29.47
N SER A 139 -21.92 11.46 -28.47
CA SER A 139 -21.84 12.89 -28.14
C SER A 139 -20.47 13.32 -27.59
N CYS A 140 -19.52 13.55 -28.50
CA CYS A 140 -18.34 14.36 -28.21
C CYS A 140 -18.18 15.38 -29.33
N HIS A 141 -18.64 16.62 -29.08
CA HIS A 141 -18.28 17.78 -29.89
C HIS A 141 -16.86 18.22 -29.56
N VAL A 142 -16.16 18.62 -30.62
CA VAL A 142 -14.73 18.91 -30.73
C VAL A 142 -14.29 20.03 -29.79
N GLY A 143 -13.33 19.73 -28.92
CA GLY A 143 -12.47 20.70 -28.23
C GLY A 143 -11.02 20.36 -28.54
N GLN A 144 -10.41 21.15 -29.41
CA GLN A 144 -9.08 20.95 -29.97
C GLN A 144 -8.00 21.29 -28.93
N LEU A 145 -7.22 20.30 -28.49
CA LEU A 145 -5.89 20.49 -27.93
C LEU A 145 -4.96 19.44 -28.55
N GLU A 146 -4.17 19.90 -29.52
CA GLU A 146 -3.09 19.16 -30.14
C GLU A 146 -1.99 18.89 -29.09
N ASN A 147 -1.68 17.61 -28.83
CA ASN A 147 -0.30 17.12 -28.89
C ASN A 147 -0.19 15.59 -28.76
N LYS A 148 0.49 15.01 -29.77
CA LYS A 148 1.16 13.70 -29.84
C LYS A 148 0.31 12.44 -29.62
N LYS A 149 -0.22 11.94 -30.75
CA LYS A 149 -0.44 10.50 -31.00
C LYS A 149 0.83 9.71 -30.64
N LYS A 150 0.79 8.89 -29.59
CA LYS A 150 1.55 7.63 -29.56
C LYS A 150 0.60 6.53 -30.02
N SER A 151 0.53 6.36 -31.33
CA SER A 151 -0.10 5.20 -31.93
C SER A 151 0.91 4.06 -31.83
N VAL A 152 0.74 3.16 -30.88
CA VAL A 152 1.33 1.82 -30.99
C VAL A 152 0.33 1.01 -31.81
N LEU A 153 0.53 1.01 -33.13
CA LEU A 153 -0.12 0.03 -34.00
C LEU A 153 0.58 -1.31 -33.73
N VAL A 154 -0.10 -2.21 -33.04
CA VAL A 154 0.17 -3.65 -33.12
C VAL A 154 -0.76 -4.16 -34.21
N GLU A 155 -0.27 -4.22 -35.45
CA GLU A 155 -0.96 -4.95 -36.52
C GLU A 155 -0.61 -6.45 -36.39
N TYR A 156 -1.59 -7.30 -36.71
CA TYR A 156 -1.49 -8.76 -36.72
C TYR A 156 -0.83 -9.26 -38.00
#